data_AF-A0A5C7LAL7-F1
#
_entry.id   AF-A0A5C7LAL7-F1
#
_cell.length_a   1.000
_cell.length_b   1.000
_cell.length_c   1.000
_cell.angle_alpha   90.00
_cell.angle_beta   90.00
_cell.angle_gamma   90.00
#
_symmetry.space_group_name_H-M   'P 1'
#
loop_
_entity.id
_entity.type
_entity.pdbx_description
1 polymer ?
#
loop_
_entity_poly.entity_id
_entity_poly.type
_entity_poly.pdbx_seq_one_letter_code
_entity_poly.pdbx_strand_id
1 'polypeptide(L)'
;MPFFKDSPACESCLMPFDKDPGTRESDRYCSLCFRDGKLCYEGSDLKEFQSAAYEGMLARGMNKYLAMFYAWMIRFAPRWKK
;
A
#
# COMPACT_ATOMS: atom_id res chain seq x y z
N MET A 1 -10.55 24.40 -11.83
CA MET A 1 -11.22 23.22 -11.24
C MET A 1 -10.46 21.97 -11.68
N PRO A 2 -10.24 20.94 -10.85
CA PRO A 2 -9.65 20.88 -9.52
C PRO A 2 -8.18 20.38 -9.57
N PHE A 3 -7.36 20.85 -8.62
CA PHE A 3 -6.04 20.29 -8.32
C PHE A 3 -6.21 18.91 -7.63
N PHE A 4 -6.34 17.81 -8.37
CA PHE A 4 -6.13 16.48 -7.82
C PHE A 4 -4.71 16.04 -8.14
N LYS A 5 -3.90 16.02 -7.08
CA LYS A 5 -2.51 15.61 -7.05
C LYS A 5 -2.50 14.09 -7.10
N ASP A 6 -2.45 13.51 -8.30
CA ASP A 6 -2.28 12.06 -8.49
C ASP A 6 -0.95 11.62 -7.88
N SER A 7 -0.98 11.16 -6.63
CA SER A 7 0.17 10.49 -6.04
C SER A 7 0.39 9.20 -6.85
N PRO A 8 1.58 8.96 -7.45
CA PRO A 8 1.81 7.78 -8.29
C PRO A 8 1.79 6.46 -7.49
N ALA A 9 1.57 6.54 -6.18
CA ALA A 9 1.60 5.44 -5.24
C ALA A 9 0.51 5.58 -4.16
N CYS A 10 0.06 4.43 -3.65
CA CYS A 10 -0.92 4.31 -2.57
C CYS A 10 -0.45 5.02 -1.29
N GLU A 11 -1.33 5.83 -0.67
CA GLU A 11 -1.00 6.57 0.56
C GLU A 11 -0.74 5.67 1.77
N SER A 12 -1.25 4.43 1.75
CA SER A 12 -1.13 3.47 2.85
C SER A 12 0.11 2.58 2.77
N CYS A 13 0.44 2.08 1.57
CA CYS A 13 1.51 1.10 1.38
C CYS A 13 2.62 1.55 0.42
N LEU A 14 2.58 2.79 -0.07
CA LEU A 14 3.52 3.32 -1.06
C LEU A 14 3.62 2.48 -2.35
N MET A 15 2.65 1.60 -2.60
CA MET A 15 2.65 0.73 -3.77
C MET A 15 2.35 1.58 -5.01
N PRO A 16 3.21 1.56 -6.04
CA PRO A 16 2.96 2.28 -7.27
C PRO A 16 1.73 1.72 -7.98
N PHE A 17 0.80 2.60 -8.39
CA PHE A 17 -0.44 2.17 -9.04
C PHE A 17 -0.20 1.46 -10.38
N ASP A 18 0.93 1.73 -11.03
CA ASP A 18 1.39 1.03 -12.25
C ASP A 18 1.55 -0.49 -12.07
N LYS A 19 1.80 -0.93 -10.83
CA LYS A 19 1.96 -2.35 -10.47
C LYS A 19 0.74 -2.91 -9.75
N ASP A 20 -0.34 -2.16 -9.65
CA ASP A 20 -1.57 -2.63 -9.00
C ASP A 20 -2.30 -3.60 -9.93
N PRO A 21 -2.47 -4.88 -9.55
CA PRO A 21 -3.07 -5.88 -10.44
C PRO A 21 -4.61 -5.83 -10.45
N GLY A 22 -5.24 -4.94 -9.68
CA GLY A 22 -6.69 -4.88 -9.52
C GLY A 22 -7.32 -3.56 -9.98
N THR A 23 -8.65 -3.55 -10.00
CA THR A 23 -9.44 -2.35 -10.25
C THR A 23 -9.46 -1.49 -8.99
N ARG A 24 -8.90 -0.29 -9.07
CA ARG A 24 -8.88 0.68 -7.97
C ARG A 24 -10.31 1.20 -7.72
N GLU A 25 -10.85 0.96 -6.53
CA GLU A 25 -12.12 1.57 -6.09
C GLU A 25 -11.93 2.98 -5.53
N SER A 26 -10.70 3.35 -5.15
CA SER A 26 -10.37 4.63 -4.53
C SER A 26 -9.17 5.27 -5.21
N ASP A 27 -9.21 6.59 -5.41
CA ASP A 27 -8.07 7.36 -5.97
C ASP A 27 -6.86 7.41 -5.03
N ARG A 28 -7.04 7.12 -3.73
CA ARG A 28 -5.97 7.22 -2.71
C ARG A 28 -5.31 5.90 -2.33
N TYR A 29 -6.00 4.78 -2.57
CA TYR A 29 -5.58 3.46 -2.11
C TYR A 29 -5.53 2.46 -3.26
N CYS A 30 -4.56 1.55 -3.23
CA CYS A 30 -4.52 0.45 -4.20
C CYS A 30 -5.61 -0.58 -3.89
N SER A 31 -5.95 -1.43 -4.87
CA SER A 31 -7.00 -2.46 -4.76
C SER A 31 -6.73 -3.51 -3.66
N LEU A 32 -5.52 -3.51 -3.10
CA LEU A 32 -5.08 -4.42 -2.04
C LEU A 32 -5.24 -3.82 -0.65
N CYS A 33 -5.06 -2.51 -0.53
CA CYS A 33 -5.23 -1.82 0.73
C CYS A 33 -6.69 -1.43 0.95
N PHE A 34 -7.44 -1.19 -0.13
CA PHE A 34 -8.84 -0.85 -0.09
C PHE A 34 -9.62 -1.77 -1.03
N ARG A 35 -10.56 -2.52 -0.46
CA ARG A 35 -11.37 -3.51 -1.19
C ARG A 35 -12.76 -3.56 -0.56
N ASP A 36 -13.80 -3.69 -1.40
CA ASP A 36 -15.19 -3.84 -0.93
C ASP A 36 -15.62 -2.66 -0.03
N GLY A 37 -15.17 -1.44 -0.38
CA GLY A 37 -15.48 -0.22 0.37
C GLY A 37 -14.79 -0.08 1.74
N LYS A 38 -13.83 -0.95 2.11
CA LYS A 38 -13.12 -0.88 3.40
C LYS A 38 -11.60 -1.04 3.23
N LEU A 39 -10.85 -0.48 4.18
CA LEU A 39 -9.42 -0.72 4.28
C LEU A 39 -9.19 -2.14 4.81
N CYS A 40 -8.36 -2.93 4.12
CA CYS A 40 -7.98 -4.26 4.61
C CYS A 40 -7.20 -4.21 5.92
N TYR A 41 -6.61 -3.07 6.25
CA TYR A 41 -5.94 -2.84 7.53
C TYR A 41 -6.48 -1.57 8.19
N GLU A 42 -7.28 -1.75 9.22
CA GLU A 42 -7.84 -0.67 10.06
C GLU A 42 -6.93 -0.31 11.24
N GLY A 43 -5.88 -1.09 11.46
CA GLY A 43 -4.92 -0.84 12.53
C GLY A 43 -4.11 0.44 12.32
N SER A 44 -3.64 1.00 13.43
CA SER A 44 -2.73 2.15 13.48
C SER A 44 -1.29 1.72 13.78
N ASP A 45 -0.98 0.42 13.70
CA ASP A 45 0.34 -0.12 13.99
C ASP A 45 1.14 -0.36 12.71
N LEU A 46 2.18 0.46 12.51
CA LEU A 46 3.03 0.40 11.33
C LEU A 46 3.69 -0.97 11.18
N LYS A 47 4.19 -1.55 12.30
CA LYS A 47 4.91 -2.82 12.28
C LYS A 47 4.02 -3.98 11.84
N GLU A 48 2.79 -4.02 12.35
CA GLU A 48 1.82 -5.03 11.93
C GLU A 48 1.48 -4.90 10.45
N PHE A 49 1.29 -3.66 9.98
CA PHE A 49 1.05 -3.42 8.56
C PHE A 49 2.24 -3.80 7.68
N GLN A 50 3.47 -3.54 8.14
CA GLN A 50 4.69 -3.98 7.46
C GLN A 50 4.78 -5.50 7.35
N SER A 51 4.48 -6.22 8.43
CA SER A 51 4.44 -7.69 8.43
C SER A 51 3.36 -8.23 7.50
N ALA A 52 2.14 -7.70 7.57
CA ALA A 52 1.03 -8.12 6.70
C ALA A 52 1.34 -7.85 5.21
N ALA A 53 1.90 -6.67 4.89
CA ALA A 53 2.30 -6.35 3.53
C ALA A 53 3.46 -7.24 3.05
N TYR A 54 4.44 -7.52 3.93
CA TYR A 54 5.55 -8.43 3.64
C TYR A 54 5.06 -9.84 3.33
N GLU A 55 4.19 -10.40 4.17
CA GLU A 55 3.57 -11.70 3.94
C GLU A 55 2.76 -11.74 2.63
N GLY A 56 1.97 -10.69 2.36
CA GLY A 56 1.23 -10.55 1.11
C GLY A 56 2.12 -10.49 -0.15
N MET A 57 3.30 -9.86 -0.05
CA MET A 57 4.29 -9.83 -1.13
C MET A 57 4.96 -11.19 -1.32
N LEU A 58 5.29 -11.90 -0.24
CA LEU A 58 5.86 -13.24 -0.30
C LEU A 58 4.87 -14.26 -0.89
N ALA A 59 3.60 -14.20 -0.48
CA ALA A 59 2.54 -15.07 -1.00
C ALA A 59 2.34 -14.92 -2.52
N ARG A 60 2.65 -13.74 -3.06
CA ARG A 60 2.63 -13.43 -4.50
C ARG A 60 3.90 -13.83 -5.25
N GLY A 61 4.87 -14.44 -4.59
CA GLY A 61 6.13 -14.86 -5.19
C GLY A 61 7.15 -13.72 -5.38
N MET A 62 6.98 -12.59 -4.69
CA MET A 62 7.97 -11.51 -4.72
C MET A 62 9.23 -11.93 -3.94
N ASN A 63 10.40 -11.54 -4.45
CA ASN A 63 11.68 -11.84 -3.80
C ASN A 63 11.73 -11.26 -2.38
N LYS A 64 12.21 -12.05 -1.40
CA LYS A 64 12.27 -11.66 0.03
C LYS A 64 12.95 -10.32 0.26
N TYR A 65 14.06 -10.06 -0.43
CA TYR A 65 14.80 -8.79 -0.33
C TYR A 65 14.00 -7.59 -0.84
N LEU A 66 13.30 -7.75 -1.97
CA LEU A 66 12.42 -6.71 -2.52
C LEU A 66 11.21 -6.49 -1.62
N ALA A 67 10.57 -7.56 -1.16
CA ALA A 67 9.43 -7.49 -0.24
C ALA A 67 9.83 -6.74 1.05
N MET A 68 11.01 -7.03 1.60
CA MET A 68 11.52 -6.33 2.78
C MET A 68 11.82 -4.85 2.50
N PHE A 69 12.39 -4.53 1.34
CA PHE A 69 12.62 -3.15 0.92
C PHE A 69 11.32 -2.36 0.76
N TYR A 70 10.30 -2.94 0.13
CA TYR A 70 8.98 -2.32 0.00
C TYR A 70 8.28 -2.17 1.34
N ALA A 71 8.28 -3.22 2.19
CA ALA A 71 7.71 -3.14 3.53
C ALA A 71 8.39 -2.05 4.36
N TRP A 72 9.71 -1.90 4.24
CA TRP A 72 10.45 -0.81 4.88
C TRP A 72 10.04 0.57 4.34
N MET A 73 9.84 0.69 3.02
CA MET A 73 9.37 1.94 2.39
C MET A 73 7.97 2.37 2.85
N ILE A 74 7.11 1.45 3.29
CA ILE A 74 5.77 1.77 3.81
C ILE A 74 5.82 2.78 4.94
N ARG A 75 6.88 2.78 5.78
CA ARG A 75 7.01 3.77 6.86
C ARG A 75 7.05 5.21 6.36
N PHE A 76 7.49 5.41 5.12
CA PHE A 76 7.58 6.73 4.49
C PHE A 76 6.27 7.13 3.80
N ALA A 77 5.25 6.27 3.81
CA ALA A 77 3.99 6.58 3.16
C ALA A 77 3.29 7.76 3.87
N PRO A 78 2.60 8.64 3.12
CA PRO A 78 1.94 9.84 3.64
C PRO A 78 1.03 9.57 4.85
N ARG A 79 0.40 8.38 4.90
CA ARG A 79 -0.45 7.96 6.02
C ARG A 79 0.33 7.81 7.34
N TRP A 80 1.58 7.38 7.29
CA TRP A 80 2.44 7.14 8.45
C TRP A 80 3.36 8.32 8.75
N LYS A 81 3.60 9.15 7.74
CA LYS A 81 4.41 10.37 7.82
C LYS A 81 3.56 11.50 8.41
N LYS A 82 3.37 11.46 9.73
CA LYS A 82 2.81 12.57 10.52
C LYS A 82 3.79 13.75 10.57
#